data_AF-A0A662TDK7-F1
#
_entry.id   AF-A0A662TDK7-F1
#
_cell.length_a   1.000
_cell.length_b   1.000
_cell.length_c   1.000
_cell.angle_alpha   90.00
_cell.angle_beta   90.00
_cell.angle_gamma   90.00
#
_symmetry.space_group_name_H-M   'P 1'
#
loop_
_entity.id
_entity.type
_entity.pdbx_description
1 polymer ?
#
loop_
_entity_poly.entity_id
_entity_poly.type
_entity_poly.pdbx_seq_one_letter_code
_entity_poly.pdbx_strand_id
1 'polypeptide(L)' 'IIKYIEQGYHTLEEIKRASRAGMGHCQGRTCQRLIAQIISKKLGIPLENIKPPTAHPPVKPIPLKVVLNLKRKDTT' A
#
# COMPACT_ATOMS: atom_id res chain seq x y z
N ILE A 1 -10.09 6.62 7.04
CA ILE A 1 -10.57 6.15 5.71
C ILE A 1 -11.88 6.82 5.34
N ILE A 2 -12.96 6.64 6.11
CA ILE A 2 -14.28 7.25 5.82
C ILE A 2 -14.20 8.78 5.66
N LYS A 3 -13.52 9.47 6.60
CA LYS A 3 -13.24 10.91 6.51
C LYS A 3 -12.64 11.34 5.15
N TYR A 4 -11.74 10.54 4.57
CA TYR A 4 -11.11 10.87 3.29
C TYR A 4 -12.09 10.67 2.13
N ILE A 5 -12.95 9.65 2.20
CA ILE A 5 -13.99 9.45 1.19
C ILE A 5 -14.97 10.63 1.17
N GLU A 6 -15.34 11.14 2.35
CA GLU A 6 -16.20 12.34 2.49
C GLU A 6 -15.52 13.63 2.01
N GLN A 7 -14.20 13.68 2.00
CA GLN A 7 -13.40 14.78 1.45
C GLN A 7 -13.23 14.72 -0.08
N GLY A 8 -13.80 13.70 -0.75
CA GLY A 8 -13.75 13.55 -2.20
C GLY A 8 -12.62 12.65 -2.72
N TYR A 9 -11.91 11.91 -1.86
CA TYR A 9 -10.94 10.91 -2.31
C TYR A 9 -11.66 9.60 -2.67
N HIS A 10 -11.68 9.25 -3.95
CA HIS A 10 -12.49 8.16 -4.49
C HIS A 10 -11.67 6.95 -4.96
N THR A 11 -10.35 7.10 -5.06
CA THR A 11 -9.45 6.01 -5.49
C THR A 11 -8.58 5.50 -4.34
N LEU A 12 -8.15 4.24 -4.45
CA LEU A 12 -7.19 3.65 -3.50
C LEU A 12 -5.88 4.43 -3.43
N GLU A 13 -5.40 4.97 -4.56
CA GLU A 13 -4.13 5.69 -4.64
C GLU A 13 -4.22 7.06 -3.95
N GLU A 14 -5.33 7.78 -4.11
CA GLU A 14 -5.61 9.02 -3.38
C GLU A 14 -5.68 8.78 -1.86
N ILE A 15 -6.46 7.78 -1.45
CA ILE A 15 -6.58 7.43 -0.03
C ILE A 15 -5.23 6.98 0.54
N LYS A 16 -4.44 6.21 -0.21
CA LYS A 16 -3.07 5.81 0.16
C LYS A 16 -2.18 7.04 0.36
N ARG A 17 -2.19 8.03 -0.53
CA ARG A 17 -1.38 9.26 -0.39
C ARG A 17 -1.84 10.12 0.78
N ALA A 18 -3.14 10.30 0.97
CA ALA A 18 -3.69 11.19 2.00
C ALA A 18 -3.59 10.58 3.42
N SER A 19 -3.77 9.27 3.56
CA SER A 19 -3.83 8.57 4.85
C SER A 19 -2.59 7.76 5.21
N ARG A 20 -1.68 7.53 4.24
CA ARG A 20 -0.56 6.58 4.31
C ARG A 20 -0.97 5.12 4.56
N ALA A 21 -2.26 4.80 4.45
CA ALA A 21 -2.73 3.43 4.57
C ALA A 21 -2.16 2.57 3.43
N GLY A 22 -1.57 1.43 3.80
CA GLY A 22 -0.88 0.54 2.86
C GLY A 22 0.62 0.77 2.72
N MET A 23 1.19 1.80 3.37
CA MET A 23 2.63 2.07 3.37
C MET A 23 3.40 1.47 4.56
N GLY A 24 2.74 0.64 5.39
CA GLY A 24 3.36 -0.02 6.53
C GLY A 24 4.26 -1.20 6.12
N HIS A 25 4.86 -1.88 7.11
CA HIS A 25 5.74 -3.04 6.87
C HIS A 25 5.10 -4.13 6.00
N CYS A 26 3.79 -4.33 6.12
CA CYS A 26 3.04 -5.30 5.32
C CYS A 26 2.70 -4.83 3.90
N GLN A 27 3.03 -3.60 3.51
CA GLN A 27 2.82 -3.02 2.17
C GLN A 27 1.38 -3.19 1.65
N GLY A 28 0.39 -3.09 2.54
CA GLY A 28 -1.01 -3.05 2.13
C GLY A 28 -1.72 -4.40 1.96
N ARG A 29 -1.05 -5.54 2.27
CA ARG A 29 -1.62 -6.90 2.13
C ARG A 29 -3.01 -7.08 2.72
N THR A 30 -3.29 -6.46 3.85
CA THR A 30 -4.61 -6.55 4.50
C THR A 30 -5.45 -5.30 4.23
N CYS A 31 -4.89 -4.12 4.49
CA CYS A 31 -5.68 -2.89 4.50
C CYS A 31 -6.13 -2.44 3.11
N GLN A 32 -5.41 -2.74 2.03
CA GLN A 32 -5.84 -2.32 0.68
C GLN A 32 -7.19 -2.96 0.29
N ARG A 33 -7.36 -4.25 0.53
CA ARG A 33 -8.62 -4.96 0.27
C ARG A 33 -9.76 -4.41 1.12
N LEU A 34 -9.51 -4.14 2.40
CA LEU A 34 -10.51 -3.55 3.29
C LEU A 34 -10.93 -2.15 2.85
N ILE A 35 -9.97 -1.33 2.43
CA ILE A 35 -10.25 0.02 1.92
C ILE A 35 -11.04 -0.05 0.62
N ALA A 36 -10.70 -0.95 -0.31
CA ALA A 36 -11.47 -1.16 -1.54
C ALA A 36 -12.94 -1.51 -1.23
N GLN A 37 -13.18 -2.37 -0.25
CA GLN A 37 -14.55 -2.70 0.20
C GLN A 37 -15.28 -1.49 0.81
N ILE A 38 -14.58 -0.65 1.57
CA ILE A 38 -15.17 0.58 2.14
C ILE A 38 -15.54 1.55 1.02
N ILE A 39 -14.65 1.75 0.03
CA ILE A 39 -14.91 2.60 -1.14
C ILE A 39 -16.12 2.07 -1.91
N SER A 40 -16.14 0.77 -2.24
CA SER A 40 -17.24 0.13 -2.97
C SER A 40 -18.58 0.33 -2.27
N LYS A 41 -18.64 0.09 -0.96
CA LYS A 41 -19.86 0.28 -0.16
C LYS A 41 -20.31 1.74 -0.09
N LYS A 42 -19.38 2.70 -0.04
CA LYS A 42 -19.69 4.12 0.12
C LYS A 42 -20.06 4.80 -1.20
N LEU A 43 -19.46 4.38 -2.31
CA LEU A 43 -19.67 5.01 -3.62
C LEU A 43 -20.61 4.20 -4.53
N GLY A 44 -21.02 2.99 -4.12
CA GLY A 44 -21.85 2.10 -4.93
C GLY A 44 -21.13 1.54 -6.16
N ILE A 45 -19.80 1.65 -6.21
CA ILE A 45 -18.99 1.21 -7.34
C ILE A 45 -18.65 -0.29 -7.16
N PRO A 46 -18.80 -1.13 -8.20
CA PRO A 46 -18.34 -2.51 -8.17
C PRO A 46 -16.87 -2.62 -7.78
N LEU A 47 -16.52 -3.61 -6.95
CA LEU A 47 -15.14 -3.83 -6.48
C LEU A 47 -14.13 -3.98 -7.63
N GLU A 48 -14.55 -4.60 -8.73
CA GLU A 48 -13.77 -4.79 -9.96
C GLU A 48 -13.32 -3.47 -10.63
N ASN A 49 -14.07 -2.39 -10.43
CA ASN A 49 -13.72 -1.08 -10.98
C ASN A 49 -12.71 -0.31 -10.09
N ILE A 50 -12.42 -0.82 -8.88
CA ILE A 50 -11.49 -0.20 -7.95
C ILE A 50 -10.08 -0.73 -8.21
N LYS A 51 -9.28 0.07 -8.92
CA LYS A 51 -7.90 -0.31 -9.29
C LYS A 51 -6.99 -0.40 -8.06
N PRO A 52 -6.27 -1.51 -7.85
CA PRO A 52 -5.27 -1.61 -6.81
C PRO A 52 -4.07 -0.69 -7.10
N PRO A 53 -3.38 -0.19 -6.07
CA PRO A 53 -2.17 0.60 -6.24
C PRO A 53 -1.02 -0.27 -6.80
N THR A 54 -0.09 0.36 -7.52
CA THR A 54 1.07 -0.33 -8.10
C THR A 54 1.93 -0.97 -7.01
N ALA A 55 2.21 -2.26 -7.16
CA ALA A 55 3.15 -2.99 -6.30
C ALA A 55 4.58 -2.77 -6.82
N HIS A 56 5.42 -2.15 -6.00
CA HIS A 56 6.82 -1.95 -6.32
C HIS A 56 7.69 -3.00 -5.62
N PRO A 57 8.75 -3.50 -6.29
CA PRO A 57 9.73 -4.34 -5.62
C PRO A 57 10.53 -3.52 -4.60
N PRO A 58 10.98 -4.13 -3.48
CA PRO A 58 10.80 -5.53 -3.10
C PRO A 58 9.49 -5.80 -2.33
N VAL A 59 8.82 -6.92 -2.62
CA VAL A 59 7.52 -7.32 -2.00
C VAL A 59 7.60 -7.53 -0.49
N LYS A 60 8.79 -7.89 0.01
CA LYS A 60 9.14 -7.95 1.43
C LYS A 60 10.37 -7.06 1.62
N PRO A 61 10.45 -6.29 2.71
CA PRO A 61 11.68 -5.58 3.04
C PRO A 61 12.85 -6.57 3.13
N ILE A 62 13.90 -6.31 2.36
CA ILE A 62 15.14 -7.08 2.39
C ILE A 62 16.27 -6.18 2.91
N PRO A 63 17.24 -6.73 3.66
CA PRO A 63 18.40 -5.96 4.09
C PRO A 63 19.21 -5.43 2.89
N LEU A 64 19.67 -4.19 2.98
CA LEU A 64 20.51 -3.54 1.95
C LEU A 64 21.75 -4.35 1.57
N LYS A 65 22.37 -5.06 2.53
CA LYS A 65 23.52 -5.95 2.27
C LYS A 65 23.25 -7.02 1.21
N VAL A 66 22.00 -7.49 1.11
CA VAL A 66 21.59 -8.50 0.13
C VAL A 66 21.55 -7.89 -1.26
N VAL A 67 21.07 -6.64 -1.38
CA VAL A 67 21.01 -5.90 -2.65
C VAL A 67 22.41 -5.49 -3.12
N LEU A 68 23.25 -5.02 -2.20
CA LEU A 68 24.60 -4.50 -2.51
C LEU A 68 25.67 -5.60 -2.62
N ASN A 69 25.32 -6.87 -2.39
CA ASN A 69 26.24 -8.01 -2.35
C ASN A 69 27.50 -7.77 -1.48
N LEU A 70 27.33 -7.06 -0.36
CA LEU A 70 28.45 -6.73 0.53
C LEU A 70 28.84 -7.97 1.33
N LYS A 71 30.06 -8.46 1.10
CA LYS A 71 30.69 -9.42 2.03
C LYS A 71 31.02 -8.68 3.33
N ARG A 72 30.83 -9.35 4.47
CA ARG A 72 31.36 -8.86 5.75
C ARG A 72 32.86 -8.62 5.54
N LYS A 73 33.31 -7.38 5.73
CA LYS A 73 34.73 -7.14 6.03
C LYS A 73 34.89 -7.55 7.48
N ASP A 74 35.48 -8.72 7.71
CA ASP A 74 35.98 -9.08 9.02
C ASP A 74 37.16 -8.15 9.29
N THR A 75 36.89 -7.02 9.93
CA THR A 75 37.93 -6.14 10.45
C THR A 75 38.54 -6.84 11.65
N THR A 76 39.73 -7.41 11.45
CA THR A 76 40.72 -7.66 12.51
C THR A 76 40.95 -6.43 13.36
#